data_AF-A0A3A0A5R7-F1
#
_entry.id   AF-A0A3A0A5R7-F1
#
_cell.length_a   1.000
_cell.length_b   1.000
_cell.length_c   1.000
_cell.angle_alpha   90.00
_cell.angle_beta   90.00
_cell.angle_gamma   90.00
#
_symmetry.space_group_name_H-M   'P 1'
#
loop_
_entity.id
_entity.type
_entity.pdbx_description
1 polymer ?
#
loop_
_entity_poly.entity_id
_entity_poly.type
_entity_poly.pdbx_seq_one_letter_code
_entity_poly.pdbx_strand_id
1 'polypeptide(L)'
;RFLSNGRDLRAFGSRGQQRSAALSLKLAEVQVMAAGDGVAPLLLLDDVMSELDAQRRGTLLKTLEGVRQAVITTTDWEDFAPEFRRAAQCLHVCAGTIAPAGDTALV
;
A
#
# COMPACT_ATOMS: atom_id res chain seq x y z
N ARG A 1 19.09 -6.90 -11.95
CA ARG A 1 18.17 -8.04 -12.20
C ARG A 1 17.52 -8.38 -10.87
N PHE A 2 16.21 -8.62 -10.85
CA PHE A 2 15.52 -9.09 -9.64
C PHE A 2 15.51 -10.62 -9.63
N LEU A 3 16.02 -11.22 -8.55
CA LEU A 3 16.10 -12.67 -8.40
C LEU A 3 15.16 -13.11 -7.28
N SER A 4 14.47 -14.23 -7.49
CA SER A 4 13.75 -14.95 -6.44
C SER A 4 14.19 -16.40 -6.46
N ASN A 5 14.66 -16.91 -5.32
CA ASN A 5 15.25 -18.25 -5.19
C ASN A 5 16.31 -18.55 -6.28
N GLY A 6 17.16 -17.55 -6.58
CA GLY A 6 18.22 -17.66 -7.60
C GLY A 6 17.74 -17.60 -9.06
N ARG A 7 16.44 -17.44 -9.33
CA ARG A 7 15.88 -17.36 -10.69
C ARG A 7 15.49 -15.93 -11.05
N ASP A 8 15.69 -15.56 -12.32
CA ASP A 8 15.30 -14.25 -12.83
C ASP A 8 13.77 -14.10 -12.81
N LEU A 9 13.28 -13.13 -12.04
CA LEU A 9 11.85 -12.86 -11.89
C LEU A 9 11.19 -12.39 -13.19
N ARG A 10 11.93 -11.70 -14.06
CA ARG A 10 11.40 -11.23 -15.35
C ARG A 10 11.13 -12.39 -16.29
N ALA A 11 12.02 -13.38 -16.31
CA ALA A 11 11.91 -14.54 -17.20
C ALA A 11 11.06 -15.68 -16.62
N PHE A 12 11.10 -15.89 -15.32
CA PHE A 12 10.51 -17.08 -14.67
C PHE A 12 9.50 -16.76 -13.57
N GLY A 13 9.36 -15.50 -13.17
CA GLY A 13 8.40 -15.11 -12.13
C GLY A 13 6.97 -15.07 -12.66
N SER A 14 6.03 -15.53 -11.86
CA SER A 14 4.61 -15.31 -12.14
C SER A 14 4.27 -13.81 -12.10
N ARG A 15 3.14 -13.41 -12.70
CA ARG A 15 2.69 -12.01 -12.66
C ARG A 15 2.60 -11.46 -11.22
N GLY A 16 2.12 -12.27 -10.28
CA GLY A 16 2.06 -11.89 -8.87
C GLY A 16 3.45 -11.71 -8.23
N GLN A 17 4.43 -12.54 -8.59
CA GLN A 17 5.80 -12.39 -8.10
C GLN A 17 6.49 -11.14 -8.67
N GLN A 18 6.28 -10.84 -9.95
CA GLN A 18 6.83 -9.64 -10.58
C GLN A 18 6.24 -8.36 -9.96
N ARG A 19 4.91 -8.32 -9.74
CA ARG A 19 4.25 -7.20 -9.08
C ARG A 19 4.74 -7.00 -7.65
N SER A 20 4.86 -8.08 -6.87
CA SER A 20 5.40 -7.95 -5.51
C SER A 20 6.86 -7.51 -5.48
N ALA A 21 7.70 -7.95 -6.43
CA ALA A 21 9.06 -7.45 -6.52
C ALA A 21 9.11 -5.94 -6.83
N ALA A 22 8.22 -5.47 -7.72
CA ALA A 22 8.09 -4.05 -8.02
C ALA A 22 7.59 -3.25 -6.80
N LEU A 23 6.59 -3.75 -6.08
CA LEU A 23 6.10 -3.13 -4.85
C LEU A 23 7.20 -3.07 -3.78
N SER A 24 7.91 -4.18 -3.52
CA SER A 24 9.05 -4.20 -2.58
C SER A 24 10.12 -3.19 -2.94
N LEU A 25 10.41 -3.02 -4.24
CA LEU A 25 11.37 -2.01 -4.69
C LEU A 25 10.89 -0.59 -4.40
N LYS A 26 9.61 -0.29 -4.66
CA LYS A 26 9.02 1.03 -4.35
C LYS A 26 9.01 1.34 -2.86
N LEU A 27 8.72 0.35 -2.04
CA LEU A 27 8.79 0.48 -0.59
C LEU A 27 10.23 0.72 -0.10
N ALA A 28 11.22 0.04 -0.68
CA ALA A 28 12.62 0.27 -0.38
C ALA A 28 13.07 1.69 -0.81
N GLU A 29 12.61 2.16 -1.96
CA GLU A 29 12.85 3.54 -2.44
C GLU A 29 12.31 4.56 -1.42
N VAL A 30 11.08 4.37 -0.92
CA VAL A 30 10.49 5.23 0.12
C VAL A 30 11.33 5.24 1.40
N GLN A 31 11.82 4.09 1.86
CA GLN A 31 12.68 4.01 3.05
C GLN A 31 14.00 4.77 2.85
N VAL A 32 14.62 4.64 1.68
CA VAL A 32 15.87 5.37 1.35
C VAL A 32 15.61 6.88 1.30
N MET A 33 14.50 7.30 0.70
CA MET A 33 14.12 8.71 0.65
C MET A 33 13.87 9.29 2.05
N ALA A 34 13.21 8.52 2.92
CA ALA A 34 12.93 8.93 4.30
C ALA A 34 14.17 8.95 5.21
N ALA A 35 15.19 8.15 4.90
CA ALA A 35 16.42 8.05 5.69
C ALA A 35 17.47 9.13 5.35
N GLY A 36 17.38 9.76 4.16
CA GLY A 36 18.21 10.91 3.81
C GLY A 36 17.68 12.22 4.42
N ASP A 37 18.46 13.30 4.36
CA ASP A 37 18.03 14.67 4.74
C ASP A 37 16.90 15.24 3.85
N GLY A 38 16.34 14.40 2.96
CA GLY A 38 15.30 14.73 2.00
C GLY A 38 13.91 14.62 2.60
N VAL A 39 13.02 15.50 2.16
CA VAL A 39 11.61 15.55 2.56
C VAL A 39 10.95 14.17 2.41
N ALA A 40 10.31 13.67 3.47
CA ALA A 40 9.57 12.41 3.45
C ALA A 40 8.46 12.46 2.36
N PRO A 41 8.36 11.44 1.48
CA PRO A 41 7.42 11.48 0.37
C PRO A 41 5.97 11.23 0.82
N LEU A 42 5.01 11.77 0.05
CA LEU A 42 3.60 11.34 0.09
C LEU A 42 3.46 10.04 -0.70
N LEU A 43 3.07 8.97 -0.02
CA LEU A 43 2.86 7.68 -0.67
C LEU A 43 1.42 7.55 -1.19
N LEU A 44 1.27 7.22 -2.47
CA LEU A 44 -0.02 6.96 -3.10
C LEU A 44 -0.09 5.49 -3.51
N LEU A 45 -1.10 4.77 -3.01
CA LEU A 45 -1.32 3.35 -3.30
C LEU A 45 -2.71 3.17 -3.91
N ASP A 46 -2.75 2.73 -5.16
CA ASP A 46 -4.00 2.52 -5.90
C ASP A 46 -4.38 1.04 -5.91
N ASP A 47 -5.43 0.67 -5.17
CA ASP A 47 -6.01 -0.67 -5.04
C ASP A 47 -4.99 -1.82 -4.85
N VAL A 48 -3.85 -1.53 -4.21
CA VAL A 48 -2.77 -2.51 -4.09
C VAL A 48 -3.15 -3.68 -3.19
N MET A 49 -4.12 -3.50 -2.28
CA MET A 49 -4.47 -4.50 -1.27
C MET A 49 -5.20 -5.71 -1.87
N SER A 50 -6.03 -5.49 -2.89
CA SER A 50 -6.79 -6.54 -3.58
C SER A 50 -5.88 -7.55 -4.28
N GLU A 51 -4.64 -7.16 -4.61
CA GLU A 51 -3.66 -7.99 -5.31
C GLU A 51 -2.73 -8.81 -4.37
N LEU A 52 -2.83 -8.59 -3.06
CA LEU A 52 -1.92 -9.15 -2.08
C LEU A 52 -2.59 -10.24 -1.25
N ASP A 53 -1.86 -11.34 -1.01
CA ASP A 53 -2.23 -12.31 0.02
C ASP A 53 -2.04 -11.71 1.44
N ALA A 54 -2.62 -12.36 2.45
CA ALA A 54 -2.62 -11.87 3.83
C ALA A 54 -1.21 -11.58 4.38
N GLN A 55 -0.21 -12.41 4.04
CA GLN A 55 1.17 -12.22 4.47
C GLN A 55 1.76 -10.95 3.84
N ARG A 56 1.52 -10.73 2.55
CA ARG A 56 1.99 -9.53 1.83
C ARG A 56 1.30 -8.26 2.30
N ARG A 57 -0.01 -8.30 2.56
CA ARG A 57 -0.76 -7.18 3.17
C ARG A 57 -0.15 -6.77 4.50
N GLY A 58 0.11 -7.73 5.39
CA GLY A 58 0.77 -7.44 6.67
C GLY A 58 2.17 -6.82 6.51
N THR A 59 2.93 -7.24 5.50
CA THR A 59 4.24 -6.65 5.20
C THR A 59 4.13 -5.21 4.69
N LEU A 60 3.15 -4.94 3.81
CA LEU A 60 2.87 -3.59 3.33
C LEU A 60 2.45 -2.67 4.49
N LEU A 61 1.50 -3.10 5.33
CA LEU A 61 1.01 -2.33 6.48
C LEU A 61 2.14 -1.97 7.45
N LYS A 62 3.03 -2.92 7.78
CA LYS A 62 4.22 -2.65 8.60
C LYS A 62 5.15 -1.61 7.98
N THR A 63 5.28 -1.62 6.66
CA THR A 63 6.13 -0.64 5.97
C THR A 63 5.50 0.76 6.02
N LEU A 64 4.18 0.85 5.99
CA LEU A 64 3.44 2.10 6.08
C LEU A 64 3.60 2.80 7.45
N GLU A 65 3.89 2.07 8.53
CA GLU A 65 4.17 2.65 9.85
C GLU A 65 5.38 3.60 9.83
N GLY A 66 6.33 3.38 8.93
CA GLY A 66 7.51 4.25 8.74
C GLY A 66 7.28 5.42 7.78
N VAL A 67 6.11 5.51 7.14
CA VAL A 67 5.78 6.54 6.16
C VAL A 67 5.06 7.69 6.84
N ARG A 68 5.51 8.92 6.61
CA ARG A 68 4.92 10.12 7.23
C ARG A 68 3.48 10.39 6.79
N GLN A 69 3.16 10.15 5.53
CA GLN A 69 1.81 10.32 4.99
C GLN A 69 1.57 9.36 3.81
N ALA A 70 0.42 8.69 3.84
CA ALA A 70 -0.02 7.81 2.75
C ALA A 70 -1.50 8.05 2.44
N VAL A 71 -1.84 7.94 1.15
CA VAL A 71 -3.23 7.86 0.65
C VAL A 71 -3.37 6.52 -0.05
N ILE A 72 -4.37 5.75 0.36
CA ILE A 72 -4.60 4.39 -0.12
C ILE A 72 -6.04 4.30 -0.60
N THR A 73 -6.23 3.81 -1.82
CA THR A 73 -7.56 3.45 -2.34
C THR A 73 -7.79 1.96 -2.11
N THR A 74 -9.03 1.61 -1.77
CA THR A 74 -9.47 0.22 -1.57
C THR A 74 -10.98 0.16 -1.72
N THR A 75 -11.49 -0.95 -2.21
CA THR A 75 -12.92 -1.31 -2.11
C THR A 75 -13.23 -2.09 -0.82
N ASP A 76 -12.22 -2.69 -0.21
CA ASP A 76 -12.36 -3.63 0.89
C ASP A 76 -11.66 -3.09 2.14
N TRP A 77 -12.43 -2.43 3.01
CA TRP A 77 -11.91 -1.85 4.25
C TRP A 77 -11.44 -2.93 5.25
N GLU A 78 -12.07 -4.10 5.22
CA GLU A 78 -11.75 -5.22 6.12
C GLU A 78 -10.41 -5.89 5.81
N ASP A 79 -9.80 -5.60 4.65
CA ASP A 79 -8.47 -6.09 4.30
C ASP A 79 -7.34 -5.46 5.14
N PHE A 80 -7.67 -4.39 5.89
CA PHE A 80 -6.75 -3.68 6.76
C PHE A 80 -6.86 -4.17 8.20
N ALA A 81 -5.69 -4.35 8.84
CA ALA A 81 -5.61 -4.72 10.24
C ALA A 81 -6.38 -3.71 11.11
N PRO A 82 -7.10 -4.15 12.17
CA PRO A 82 -7.86 -3.26 13.04
C PRO A 82 -7.04 -2.08 13.58
N GLU A 83 -5.76 -2.29 13.86
CA GLU A 83 -4.82 -1.28 14.34
C GLU A 83 -4.65 -0.15 13.32
N PHE A 84 -4.46 -0.51 12.05
CA PHE A 84 -4.35 0.43 10.95
C PHE A 84 -5.65 1.22 10.77
N ARG A 85 -6.79 0.52 10.80
CA ARG A 85 -8.11 1.13 10.66
C ARG A 85 -8.42 2.16 11.74
N ARG A 86 -7.95 1.95 12.98
CA ARG A 86 -8.11 2.91 14.08
C ARG A 86 -7.24 4.16 13.91
N ALA A 87 -6.08 4.03 13.27
CA ALA A 87 -5.14 5.14 13.06
C ALA A 87 -5.41 5.92 11.76
N ALA A 88 -6.13 5.31 10.81
CA ALA A 88 -6.40 5.89 9.50
C ALA A 88 -7.67 6.75 9.49
N GLN A 89 -7.63 7.85 8.74
CA GLN A 89 -8.83 8.58 8.34
C GLN A 89 -9.45 7.87 7.14
N CYS A 90 -10.67 7.36 7.30
CA CYS A 90 -11.42 6.74 6.21
C CYS A 90 -12.29 7.79 5.50
N LEU A 91 -12.21 7.82 4.17
CA LEU A 91 -12.98 8.70 3.30
C LEU A 91 -13.73 7.83 2.27
N HIS A 92 -15.02 8.06 2.11
CA HIS A 92 -15.83 7.43 1.08
C HIS A 92 -15.84 8.29 -0.18
N VAL A 93 -15.67 7.64 -1.33
CA VAL A 93 -15.76 8.26 -2.64
C VAL A 93 -17.01 7.74 -3.35
N CYS A 94 -17.95 8.61 -3.67
CA CYS A 94 -19.20 8.26 -4.35
C CYS A 94 -19.54 9.32 -5.41
N ALA A 95 -19.78 8.89 -6.64
CA ALA A 95 -20.12 9.79 -7.77
C ALA A 95 -19.18 11.01 -7.92
N GLY A 96 -17.88 10.81 -7.73
CA GLY A 96 -16.87 11.87 -7.80
C GLY A 96 -16.79 12.81 -6.60
N THR A 97 -17.55 12.54 -5.53
CA THR A 97 -17.53 13.30 -4.27
C THR A 97 -16.83 12.50 -3.18
N ILE A 98 -16.11 13.19 -2.28
CA ILE A 98 -15.38 12.59 -1.15
C ILE A 98 -16.00 13.10 0.17
N ALA A 99 -16.29 12.19 1.10
CA ALA A 99 -16.77 12.53 2.44
C ALA A 99 -16.16 11.62 3.53
N PRO A 100 -16.07 12.07 4.79
CA PRO A 100 -15.62 11.21 5.90
C PRO A 100 -16.53 9.99 6.12
N ALA A 101 -15.94 8.82 6.31
CA ALA A 101 -16.69 7.62 6.66
C ALA A 101 -17.23 7.76 8.09
N GLY A 102 -18.53 8.02 8.22
CA GLY A 102 -19.20 8.31 9.49
C GLY A 102 -20.10 9.54 9.46
N ASP A 103 -19.98 10.38 8.44
CA ASP A 103 -20.92 11.46 8.18
C ASP A 103 -22.07 10.90 7.33
N THR A 104 -23.22 10.65 7.96
CA THR A 104 -24.39 9.95 7.41
C THR A 104 -25.11 10.71 6.27
N ALA A 105 -24.50 11.76 5.71
CA ALA A 105 -25.10 12.60 4.67
C ALA A 105 -25.03 11.99 3.25
N LEU A 106 -24.42 10.81 3.10
CA LEU A 106 -24.35 10.06 1.83
C LEU A 106 -24.93 8.66 2.01
N VAL A 107 -26.21 8.56 2.36
CA VAL A 107 -27.06 7.39 2.08
C VAL A 107 -28.39 7.89 1.52
#